data_AF-A0A8C3X3R3-F1
#
_entry.id   AF-A0A8C3X3R3-F1
#
_cell.length_a   1.000
_cell.length_b   1.000
_cell.length_c   1.000
_cell.angle_alpha   90.00
_cell.angle_beta   90.00
_cell.angle_gamma   90.00
#
_symmetry.space_group_name_H-M   'P 1'
#
loop_
_entity.id
_entity.type
_entity.pdbx_description
1 polymer ?
#
loop_
_entity_poly.entity_id
_entity_poly.type
_entity_poly.pdbx_seq_one_letter_code
_entity_poly.pdbx_strand_id
1 'polypeptide(L)'
;MGVWTSGTDILLSVWGTYVFPRSPGWMDLTQHLGVCCFVAFISVGLLSGAFYWFLSSFMVFTASWMVTWALLCCSKHARCFILLFFLSCGLREGKNALIAAGTGIVIFGHVENIFHNFKGLLDSMTCNLKAKSFSIHFPFLKKYIEAIQWMYGLATHLSLFDGLVSWNQTLAVSFFSPSQALEAQLNNTTDKALGVLYQIVTATELVSSVGQQLLALMGLLMVLLGTGLFMKRFLGPCGWKFENIYITKQFVQFDERERHEQRPCVLPLNKQERKKFISGFQS
;
A
#
# COMPACT_ATOMS: atom_id res chain seq x y z
N MET A 1 -30.27 0.77 30.00
CA MET A 1 -29.92 -0.64 29.71
C MET A 1 -30.69 -1.20 28.50
N GLY A 2 -32.03 -1.24 28.49
CA GLY A 2 -32.81 -1.97 27.46
C GLY A 2 -32.61 -1.64 25.97
N VAL A 3 -32.01 -0.49 25.62
CA VAL A 3 -31.65 -0.17 24.21
C VAL A 3 -30.56 -1.10 23.68
N TRP A 4 -29.60 -1.49 24.53
CA TRP A 4 -28.43 -2.26 24.09
C TRP A 4 -28.78 -3.71 23.78
N THR A 5 -29.65 -4.33 24.60
CA THR A 5 -30.19 -5.68 24.36
C THR A 5 -31.03 -5.73 23.09
N SER A 6 -31.91 -4.75 22.87
CA SER A 6 -32.69 -4.66 21.63
C SER A 6 -31.81 -4.60 20.38
N GLY A 7 -30.67 -3.88 20.44
CA GLY A 7 -29.71 -3.82 19.34
C GLY A 7 -29.01 -5.16 19.07
N THR A 8 -28.61 -5.89 20.11
CA THR A 8 -27.98 -7.22 19.95
C THR A 8 -28.96 -8.26 19.41
N ASP A 9 -30.21 -8.22 19.83
CA ASP A 9 -31.24 -9.19 19.40
C ASP A 9 -31.61 -9.01 17.93
N ILE A 10 -31.69 -7.77 17.45
CA ILE A 10 -31.88 -7.44 16.03
C ILE A 10 -30.69 -7.95 15.19
N LEU A 11 -29.45 -7.72 15.64
CA LEU A 11 -28.25 -8.20 14.95
C LEU A 11 -28.19 -9.74 14.90
N LEU A 12 -28.53 -10.42 15.98
CA LEU A 12 -28.62 -11.89 16.05
C LEU A 12 -29.72 -12.44 15.11
N SER A 13 -30.87 -11.75 15.00
CA SER A 13 -31.93 -12.13 14.07
C SER A 13 -31.48 -11.98 12.61
N VAL A 14 -30.89 -10.84 12.24
CA VAL A 14 -30.37 -10.58 10.89
C VAL A 14 -29.27 -11.57 10.51
N TRP A 15 -28.36 -11.87 11.44
CA TRP A 15 -27.32 -12.88 11.27
C TRP A 15 -27.91 -14.29 11.05
N GLY A 16 -28.94 -14.63 11.83
CA GLY A 16 -29.72 -15.85 11.66
C GLY A 16 -30.24 -16.00 10.23
N THR A 17 -31.03 -15.03 9.76
CA THR A 17 -31.62 -15.04 8.41
C THR A 17 -30.56 -15.05 7.29
N TYR A 18 -29.37 -14.47 7.50
CA TYR A 18 -28.29 -14.52 6.51
C TYR A 18 -27.65 -15.91 6.38
N VAL A 19 -27.26 -16.53 7.50
CA VAL A 19 -26.56 -17.84 7.48
C VAL A 19 -27.55 -19.00 7.26
N PHE A 20 -28.68 -18.95 7.96
CA PHE A 20 -29.74 -19.95 7.94
C PHE A 20 -31.10 -19.29 7.60
N PRO A 21 -31.46 -19.17 6.30
CA PRO A 21 -32.84 -18.87 5.94
C PRO A 21 -33.77 -19.89 6.60
N ARG A 22 -34.91 -19.42 7.09
CA ARG A 22 -35.87 -20.18 7.89
C ARG A 22 -36.84 -20.92 6.96
N SER A 23 -38.05 -21.21 7.44
CA SER A 23 -39.10 -21.87 6.66
C SER A 23 -39.41 -21.13 5.34
N PRO A 24 -39.83 -21.83 4.26
CA PRO A 24 -40.00 -21.27 2.91
C PRO A 24 -41.23 -20.36 2.72
N GLY A 25 -41.49 -19.47 3.68
CA GLY A 25 -42.50 -18.41 3.55
C GLY A 25 -41.94 -17.21 2.77
N TRP A 26 -42.79 -16.56 1.98
CA TRP A 26 -42.42 -15.39 1.16
C TRP A 26 -41.70 -14.28 1.94
N MET A 27 -42.11 -14.03 3.18
CA MET A 27 -41.52 -12.97 4.02
C MET A 27 -40.12 -13.30 4.54
N ASP A 28 -39.77 -14.58 4.70
CA ASP A 28 -38.40 -14.99 5.06
C ASP A 28 -37.48 -14.92 3.82
N LEU A 29 -38.02 -15.27 2.64
CA LEU A 29 -37.32 -15.13 1.35
C LEU A 29 -36.98 -13.66 1.03
N THR A 30 -37.92 -12.73 1.20
CA THR A 30 -37.65 -11.29 0.96
C THR A 30 -36.68 -10.71 1.98
N GLN A 31 -36.76 -11.10 3.25
CA GLN A 31 -35.75 -10.75 4.25
C GLN A 31 -34.37 -11.31 3.87
N HIS A 32 -34.27 -12.57 3.44
CA HIS A 32 -33.02 -13.17 3.02
C HIS A 32 -32.39 -12.45 1.81
N LEU A 33 -33.19 -12.13 0.79
CA LEU A 33 -32.78 -11.33 -0.37
C LEU A 33 -32.27 -9.94 0.04
N GLY A 34 -32.98 -9.27 0.95
CA GLY A 34 -32.63 -7.95 1.46
C GLY A 34 -31.32 -7.94 2.27
N VAL A 35 -31.14 -8.89 3.20
CA VAL A 35 -29.91 -8.99 3.99
C VAL A 35 -28.72 -9.37 3.11
N CYS A 36 -28.88 -10.28 2.15
CA CYS A 36 -27.83 -10.57 1.17
C CYS A 36 -27.50 -9.36 0.28
N CYS A 37 -28.48 -8.51 -0.07
CA CYS A 37 -28.25 -7.28 -0.82
C CYS A 37 -27.46 -6.25 -0.01
N PHE A 38 -27.82 -6.07 1.27
CA PHE A 38 -27.13 -5.17 2.20
C PHE A 38 -25.70 -5.61 2.50
N VAL A 39 -25.47 -6.91 2.76
CA VAL A 39 -24.12 -7.46 2.95
C VAL A 39 -23.29 -7.36 1.66
N ALA A 40 -23.89 -7.60 0.48
CA ALA A 40 -23.21 -7.37 -0.79
C ALA A 40 -22.79 -5.90 -0.96
N PHE A 41 -23.70 -4.95 -0.69
CA PHE A 41 -23.42 -3.51 -0.77
C PHE A 41 -22.28 -3.09 0.18
N ILE A 42 -22.31 -3.52 1.44
CA ILE A 42 -21.23 -3.25 2.40
C ILE A 42 -19.92 -3.90 1.93
N SER A 43 -19.95 -5.15 1.46
CA SER A 43 -18.73 -5.86 1.06
C SER A 43 -18.03 -5.18 -0.13
N VAL A 44 -18.80 -4.79 -1.14
CA VAL A 44 -18.28 -4.06 -2.32
C VAL A 44 -17.97 -2.60 -1.99
N GLY A 45 -18.68 -1.97 -1.06
CA GLY A 45 -18.36 -0.64 -0.52
C GLY A 45 -17.01 -0.59 0.18
N LEU A 46 -16.76 -1.52 1.11
CA LEU A 46 -15.48 -1.63 1.82
C LEU A 46 -14.33 -1.96 0.87
N LEU A 47 -14.56 -2.87 -0.09
CA LEU A 47 -13.56 -3.21 -1.09
C LEU A 47 -13.28 -2.03 -2.04
N SER A 48 -14.32 -1.36 -2.55
CA SER A 48 -14.19 -0.17 -3.41
C SER A 48 -13.55 1.02 -2.68
N GLY A 49 -13.73 1.15 -1.36
CA GLY A 49 -13.00 2.13 -0.55
C GLY A 49 -11.50 1.83 -0.48
N ALA A 50 -11.13 0.57 -0.22
CA ALA A 50 -9.73 0.12 -0.24
C ALA A 50 -9.10 0.16 -1.65
N PHE A 51 -9.93 0.08 -2.70
CA PHE A 51 -9.54 0.08 -4.10
C PHE A 51 -10.10 1.29 -4.87
N TYR A 52 -10.21 2.47 -4.23
CA TYR A 52 -10.82 3.66 -4.84
C TYR A 52 -10.12 4.08 -6.15
N TRP A 53 -8.80 3.87 -6.21
CA TRP A 53 -7.95 4.09 -7.39
C TRP A 53 -8.23 3.12 -8.56
N PHE A 54 -8.81 1.96 -8.28
CA PHE A 54 -9.00 0.85 -9.23
C PHE A 54 -10.46 0.62 -9.63
N LEU A 55 -11.42 0.94 -8.74
CA LEU A 55 -12.85 0.69 -8.95
C LEU A 55 -13.71 1.97 -9.10
N SER A 56 -13.09 3.11 -9.41
CA SER A 56 -13.70 4.46 -9.45
C SER A 56 -14.96 4.60 -10.34
N SER A 57 -15.18 3.72 -11.32
CA SER A 57 -16.39 3.77 -12.15
C SER A 57 -17.62 3.21 -11.43
N PHE A 58 -18.66 4.03 -11.32
CA PHE A 58 -19.99 3.66 -10.80
C PHE A 58 -20.59 2.42 -11.51
N MET A 59 -20.27 2.19 -12.79
CA MET A 59 -20.71 1.00 -13.52
C MET A 59 -20.02 -0.27 -13.02
N VAL A 60 -18.75 -0.19 -12.63
CA VAL A 60 -18.01 -1.34 -12.07
C VAL A 60 -18.44 -1.61 -10.63
N PHE A 61 -18.70 -0.57 -9.85
CA PHE A 61 -19.31 -0.70 -8.51
C PHE A 61 -20.68 -1.39 -8.57
N THR A 62 -21.60 -0.90 -9.41
CA THR A 62 -22.94 -1.49 -9.53
C THR A 62 -22.92 -2.91 -10.11
N ALA A 63 -22.10 -3.18 -11.13
CA ALA A 63 -21.94 -4.54 -11.66
C ALA A 63 -21.38 -5.52 -10.62
N SER A 64 -20.32 -5.15 -9.90
CA SER A 64 -19.71 -6.01 -8.87
C SER A 64 -20.62 -6.20 -7.66
N TRP A 65 -21.42 -5.20 -7.26
CA TRP A 65 -22.48 -5.34 -6.26
C TRP A 65 -23.54 -6.35 -6.69
N MET A 66 -24.07 -6.24 -7.91
CA MET A 66 -25.10 -7.15 -8.43
C MET A 66 -24.59 -8.60 -8.53
N VAL A 67 -23.35 -8.81 -8.99
CA VAL A 67 -22.70 -10.13 -9.04
C VAL A 67 -22.52 -10.69 -7.62
N THR A 68 -22.04 -9.89 -6.67
CA THR A 68 -21.84 -10.31 -5.28
C THR A 68 -23.16 -10.65 -4.60
N TRP A 69 -24.21 -9.87 -4.83
CA TRP A 69 -25.56 -10.13 -4.34
C TRP A 69 -26.10 -11.47 -4.85
N ALA A 70 -26.03 -11.72 -6.15
CA ALA A 70 -26.46 -13.00 -6.74
C ALA A 70 -25.69 -14.19 -6.16
N LEU A 71 -24.36 -14.07 -6.00
CA LEU A 71 -23.52 -15.12 -5.38
C LEU A 71 -23.91 -15.39 -3.92
N LEU A 72 -24.16 -14.34 -3.12
CA LEU A 72 -24.56 -14.49 -1.72
C LEU A 72 -25.95 -15.14 -1.57
N CYS A 73 -26.93 -14.73 -2.37
CA CYS A 73 -28.25 -15.36 -2.39
C CYS A 73 -28.15 -16.85 -2.71
N CYS A 74 -27.49 -17.20 -3.82
CA CYS A 74 -27.42 -18.57 -4.34
C CYS A 74 -26.53 -19.51 -3.50
N SER A 75 -25.48 -19.02 -2.84
CA SER A 75 -24.46 -19.88 -2.21
C SER A 75 -24.24 -19.63 -0.71
N LYS A 76 -24.58 -20.63 0.10
CA LYS A 76 -24.21 -20.69 1.53
C LYS A 76 -22.69 -20.64 1.73
N HIS A 77 -21.91 -21.24 0.83
CA HIS A 77 -20.45 -21.18 0.91
C HIS A 77 -19.91 -19.78 0.61
N ALA A 78 -20.53 -19.02 -0.31
CA ALA A 78 -20.15 -17.62 -0.55
C ALA A 78 -20.45 -16.74 0.66
N ARG A 79 -21.61 -16.93 1.32
CA ARG A 79 -21.96 -16.24 2.57
C ARG A 79 -20.93 -16.49 3.67
N CYS A 80 -20.61 -17.76 3.93
CA CYS A 80 -19.59 -18.11 4.92
C CYS A 80 -18.21 -17.56 4.55
N PHE A 81 -17.83 -17.59 3.26
CA PHE A 81 -16.55 -17.08 2.80
C PHE A 81 -16.41 -15.57 2.99
N ILE A 82 -17.41 -14.76 2.60
CA ILE A 82 -17.36 -13.30 2.77
C ILE A 82 -17.31 -12.91 4.25
N LEU A 83 -18.05 -13.60 5.13
CA LEU A 83 -17.93 -13.40 6.58
C LEU A 83 -16.53 -13.74 7.11
N LEU A 84 -15.98 -14.90 6.73
CA LEU A 84 -14.64 -15.32 7.15
C LEU A 84 -13.54 -14.41 6.59
N PHE A 85 -13.73 -13.83 5.40
CA PHE A 85 -12.82 -12.86 4.79
C PHE A 85 -12.72 -11.58 5.62
N PHE A 86 -13.85 -10.92 5.92
CA PHE A 86 -13.85 -9.71 6.75
C PHE A 86 -13.41 -9.98 8.19
N LEU A 87 -13.73 -11.15 8.75
CA LEU A 87 -13.18 -11.57 10.04
C LEU A 87 -11.65 -11.72 9.96
N SER A 88 -11.13 -12.33 8.90
CA SER A 88 -9.68 -12.55 8.71
C SER A 88 -8.90 -11.24 8.58
N CYS A 89 -9.46 -10.20 7.96
CA CYS A 89 -8.89 -8.84 7.97
C CYS A 89 -8.70 -8.28 9.41
N GLY A 90 -9.57 -8.67 10.35
CA GLY A 90 -9.47 -8.27 11.76
C GLY A 90 -8.58 -9.18 12.62
N LEU A 91 -8.34 -10.43 12.21
CA LEU A 91 -7.42 -11.35 12.89
C LEU A 91 -5.97 -10.86 12.81
N ARG A 92 -5.13 -11.26 13.78
CA ARG A 92 -3.74 -10.81 13.92
C ARG A 92 -2.96 -10.81 12.61
N GLU A 93 -2.97 -11.93 11.88
CA GLU A 93 -2.17 -12.08 10.66
C GLU A 93 -2.72 -11.27 9.47
N GLY A 94 -4.04 -11.26 9.26
CA GLY A 94 -4.65 -10.46 8.19
C GLY A 94 -4.54 -8.96 8.45
N LYS A 95 -4.67 -8.53 9.72
CA LYS A 95 -4.42 -7.15 10.14
C LYS A 95 -2.96 -6.75 9.92
N ASN A 96 -2.00 -7.62 10.27
CA ASN A 96 -0.58 -7.37 10.03
C ASN A 96 -0.28 -7.23 8.53
N ALA A 97 -0.86 -8.11 7.68
CA ALA A 97 -0.71 -8.04 6.23
C ALA A 97 -1.35 -6.77 5.63
N LEU A 98 -2.53 -6.36 6.12
CA LEU A 98 -3.21 -5.14 5.66
C LEU A 98 -2.45 -3.86 6.09
N ILE A 99 -1.91 -3.84 7.31
CA ILE A 99 -1.01 -2.77 7.77
C ILE A 99 0.24 -2.71 6.88
N ALA A 100 0.89 -3.86 6.61
CA ALA A 100 2.08 -3.90 5.76
C ALA A 100 1.80 -3.35 4.35
N ALA A 101 0.71 -3.79 3.70
CA ALA A 101 0.29 -3.28 2.40
C ALA A 101 0.00 -1.77 2.43
N GLY A 102 -0.74 -1.28 3.43
CA GLY A 102 -1.02 0.14 3.63
C GLY A 102 0.25 0.98 3.85
N THR A 103 1.19 0.51 4.68
CA THR A 103 2.48 1.20 4.87
C THR A 103 3.32 1.24 3.59
N GLY A 104 3.29 0.16 2.79
CA GLY A 104 3.97 0.14 1.49
C GLY A 104 3.40 1.19 0.52
N ILE A 105 2.08 1.33 0.46
CA ILE A 105 1.40 2.36 -0.36
C ILE A 105 1.85 3.77 0.05
N VAL A 106 1.86 4.05 1.36
CA VAL A 106 2.31 5.35 1.90
C VAL A 106 3.79 5.61 1.60
N ILE A 107 4.65 4.60 1.67
CA ILE A 107 6.08 4.72 1.34
C ILE A 107 6.26 5.09 -0.15
N PHE A 108 5.55 4.45 -1.08
CA PHE A 108 5.66 4.78 -2.50
C PHE A 108 5.25 6.23 -2.80
N GLY A 109 4.12 6.70 -2.25
CA GLY A 109 3.70 8.11 -2.40
C GLY A 109 4.68 9.12 -1.78
N HIS A 110 5.37 8.76 -0.68
CA HIS A 110 6.44 9.60 -0.13
C HIS A 110 7.67 9.68 -1.05
N VAL A 111 8.09 8.56 -1.66
CA VAL A 111 9.25 8.52 -2.58
C VAL A 111 8.98 9.37 -3.83
N GLU A 112 7.78 9.28 -4.40
CA GLU A 112 7.32 10.10 -5.52
C GLU A 112 7.40 11.61 -5.21
N ASN A 113 6.85 12.01 -4.05
CA ASN A 113 6.92 13.39 -3.58
C ASN A 113 8.36 13.86 -3.31
N ILE A 114 9.25 12.99 -2.79
CA ILE A 114 10.67 13.34 -2.57
C ILE A 114 11.36 13.67 -3.90
N PHE A 115 11.18 12.87 -4.95
CA PHE A 115 11.80 13.16 -6.25
C PHE A 115 11.18 14.39 -6.93
N HIS A 116 9.88 14.64 -6.77
CA HIS A 116 9.26 15.88 -7.25
C HIS A 116 9.84 17.14 -6.56
N ASN A 117 10.04 17.09 -5.23
CA ASN A 117 10.68 18.19 -4.50
C ASN A 117 12.17 18.36 -4.88
N PHE A 118 12.88 17.25 -5.11
CA PHE A 118 14.29 17.30 -5.53
C PHE A 118 14.45 17.92 -6.94
N LYS A 119 13.48 17.75 -7.84
CA LYS A 119 13.40 18.48 -9.12
C LYS A 119 13.41 20.00 -8.90
N GLY A 120 12.44 20.50 -8.14
CA GLY A 120 12.32 21.93 -7.84
C GLY A 120 13.53 22.51 -7.11
N LEU A 121 14.21 21.71 -6.28
CA LEU A 121 15.47 22.10 -5.64
C LEU A 121 16.60 22.27 -6.66
N LEU A 122 16.76 21.37 -7.64
CA LEU A 122 17.77 21.52 -8.70
C LEU A 122 17.48 22.71 -9.62
N ASP A 123 16.22 22.92 -10.00
CA ASP A 123 15.80 24.08 -10.81
C ASP A 123 16.11 25.41 -10.08
N SER A 124 15.76 25.48 -8.78
CA SER A 124 16.05 26.63 -7.92
C SER A 124 17.56 26.86 -7.71
N MET A 125 18.32 25.79 -7.45
CA MET A 125 19.77 25.86 -7.29
C MET A 125 20.47 26.31 -8.57
N THR A 126 20.02 25.83 -9.73
CA THR A 126 20.50 26.26 -11.06
C THR A 126 20.25 27.75 -11.27
N CYS A 127 19.02 28.22 -10.98
CA CYS A 127 18.65 29.63 -11.09
C CYS A 127 19.52 30.52 -10.19
N ASN A 128 19.69 30.12 -8.93
CA ASN A 128 20.53 30.84 -7.95
C ASN A 128 22.01 30.87 -8.35
N LEU A 129 22.57 29.75 -8.85
CA LEU A 129 23.96 29.68 -9.32
C LEU A 129 24.18 30.58 -10.55
N LYS A 130 23.26 30.61 -11.52
CA LYS A 130 23.31 31.53 -12.65
C LYS A 130 23.24 32.99 -12.20
N ALA A 131 22.25 33.33 -11.37
CA ALA A 131 22.10 34.69 -10.83
C ALA A 131 23.37 35.14 -10.08
N LYS A 132 23.93 34.29 -9.21
CA LYS A 132 25.07 34.63 -8.36
C LYS A 132 26.40 34.71 -9.13
N SER A 133 26.64 33.84 -10.12
CA SER A 133 27.87 33.88 -10.92
C SER A 133 27.93 35.14 -11.81
N PHE A 134 26.84 35.45 -12.51
CA PHE A 134 26.75 36.63 -13.37
C PHE A 134 26.66 37.93 -12.57
N SER A 135 25.96 37.97 -11.43
CA SER A 135 25.78 39.20 -10.64
C SER A 135 26.98 39.55 -9.75
N ILE A 136 27.67 38.57 -9.17
CA ILE A 136 28.75 38.85 -8.19
C ILE A 136 30.14 38.78 -8.84
N HIS A 137 30.53 37.66 -9.44
CA HIS A 137 31.91 37.51 -9.91
C HIS A 137 32.25 38.39 -11.12
N PHE A 138 31.32 38.52 -12.07
CA PHE A 138 31.59 39.24 -13.32
C PHE A 138 31.82 40.76 -13.14
N PRO A 139 30.99 41.51 -12.36
CA PRO A 139 31.21 42.94 -12.18
C PRO A 139 32.43 43.26 -11.31
N PHE A 140 32.72 42.43 -10.30
CA PHE A 140 33.92 42.61 -9.47
C PHE A 140 35.20 42.39 -10.28
N LEU A 141 35.29 41.33 -11.11
CA LEU A 141 36.42 41.17 -12.03
C LEU A 141 36.56 42.37 -12.96
N LYS A 142 35.46 42.88 -13.53
CA LYS A 142 35.49 44.07 -14.38
C LYS A 142 36.12 45.28 -13.67
N LYS A 143 35.76 45.53 -12.40
CA LYS A 143 36.34 46.64 -11.61
C LYS A 143 37.82 46.44 -11.27
N TYR A 144 38.29 45.20 -11.07
CA TYR A 144 39.73 44.95 -10.95
C TYR A 144 40.49 45.22 -12.25
N ILE A 145 39.93 44.90 -13.44
CA ILE A 145 40.56 45.24 -14.73
C ILE A 145 40.64 46.76 -14.91
N GLU A 146 39.54 47.48 -14.65
CA GLU A 146 39.50 48.95 -14.74
C GLU A 146 40.59 49.59 -13.85
N ALA A 147 40.80 49.06 -12.64
CA ALA A 147 41.87 49.50 -11.74
C ALA A 147 43.29 49.15 -12.24
N ILE A 148 43.50 47.96 -12.81
CA ILE A 148 44.80 47.54 -13.36
C ILE A 148 45.17 48.37 -14.59
N GLN A 149 44.22 48.63 -15.50
CA GLN A 149 44.40 49.49 -16.67
C GLN A 149 44.69 50.94 -16.26
N TRP A 150 44.02 51.44 -15.22
CA TRP A 150 44.27 52.78 -14.65
C TRP A 150 45.67 52.89 -14.02
N MET A 151 46.10 51.90 -13.23
CA MET A 151 47.47 51.86 -12.69
C MET A 151 48.53 51.77 -13.80
N TYR A 152 48.27 51.02 -14.88
CA TYR A 152 49.17 50.94 -16.03
C TYR A 152 49.29 52.28 -16.75
N GLY A 153 48.17 52.99 -16.96
CA GLY A 153 48.16 54.34 -17.54
C GLY A 153 48.94 55.36 -16.71
N LEU A 154 48.91 55.24 -15.37
CA LEU A 154 49.75 56.02 -14.47
C LEU A 154 51.24 55.65 -14.60
N ALA A 155 51.57 54.35 -14.68
CA ALA A 155 52.94 53.90 -14.86
C ALA A 155 53.56 54.38 -16.19
N THR A 156 52.79 54.44 -17.28
CA THR A 156 53.25 54.98 -18.58
C THR A 156 53.56 56.48 -18.57
N HIS A 157 53.14 57.24 -17.55
CA HIS A 157 53.54 58.63 -17.36
C HIS A 157 54.78 58.82 -16.47
N LEU A 158 55.33 57.74 -15.89
CA LEU A 158 56.44 57.80 -14.93
C LEU A 158 57.80 57.63 -15.63
N SER A 159 58.07 58.43 -16.66
CA SER A 159 59.17 58.24 -17.62
C SER A 159 60.58 58.66 -17.12
N LEU A 160 60.95 58.19 -15.94
CA LEU A 160 62.24 58.48 -15.27
C LEU A 160 63.49 57.95 -15.99
N PHE A 161 63.35 57.19 -17.10
CA PHE A 161 64.45 56.51 -17.80
C PHE A 161 64.41 56.60 -19.33
N ASP A 162 63.77 57.64 -19.90
CA ASP A 162 63.60 57.86 -21.35
C ASP A 162 64.91 57.84 -22.18
N GLY A 163 66.08 57.99 -21.54
CA GLY A 163 67.38 58.00 -22.20
C GLY A 163 68.13 56.66 -22.30
N LEU A 164 67.66 55.56 -21.70
CA LEU A 164 68.50 54.35 -21.54
C LEU A 164 67.90 53.03 -22.05
N VAL A 165 66.58 52.84 -22.05
CA VAL A 165 65.91 51.65 -22.61
C VAL A 165 64.58 52.03 -23.25
N SER A 166 64.40 51.70 -24.53
CA SER A 166 63.13 51.91 -25.25
C SER A 166 62.09 50.85 -24.87
N TRP A 167 61.23 51.17 -23.89
CA TRP A 167 60.27 50.21 -23.33
C TRP A 167 58.88 50.30 -23.99
N ASN A 168 58.76 49.78 -25.21
CA ASN A 168 57.49 49.70 -25.93
C ASN A 168 56.76 48.38 -25.63
N GLN A 169 55.84 48.39 -24.66
CA GLN A 169 54.91 47.30 -24.40
C GLN A 169 53.45 47.79 -24.52
N THR A 170 52.63 47.02 -25.25
CA THR A 170 51.17 47.20 -25.30
C THR A 170 50.49 46.19 -24.38
N LEU A 171 49.80 46.66 -23.34
CA LEU A 171 49.15 45.81 -22.34
C LEU A 171 47.87 45.15 -22.89
N ALA A 172 48.03 44.09 -23.67
CA ALA A 172 46.93 43.33 -24.27
C ALA A 172 46.25 42.40 -23.25
N VAL A 173 45.47 42.95 -22.30
CA VAL A 173 44.64 42.16 -21.38
C VAL A 173 43.41 41.61 -22.12
N SER A 174 43.55 40.45 -22.75
CA SER A 174 42.43 39.74 -23.38
C SER A 174 41.63 38.96 -22.33
N PHE A 175 40.30 39.11 -22.37
CA PHE A 175 39.40 38.29 -21.55
C PHE A 175 39.00 37.03 -22.31
N PHE A 176 39.61 35.90 -21.97
CA PHE A 176 39.04 34.58 -22.29
C PHE A 176 37.85 34.37 -21.36
N SER A 177 36.71 34.98 -21.70
CA SER A 177 35.61 35.22 -20.75
C SER A 177 35.14 33.93 -20.08
N PRO A 178 35.39 33.75 -18.77
CA PRO A 178 35.01 32.51 -18.09
C PRO A 178 33.50 32.30 -18.10
N SER A 179 32.71 33.37 -18.30
CA SER A 179 31.24 33.31 -18.38
C SER A 179 30.75 32.28 -19.37
N GLN A 180 31.26 32.25 -20.61
CA GLN A 180 30.75 31.33 -21.65
C GLN A 180 31.16 29.88 -21.38
N ALA A 181 32.39 29.65 -20.90
CA ALA A 181 32.85 28.30 -20.55
C ALA A 181 32.14 27.76 -19.29
N LEU A 182 31.94 28.61 -18.28
CA LEU A 182 31.23 28.29 -17.04
C LEU A 182 29.74 28.11 -17.29
N GLU A 183 29.11 28.92 -18.15
CA GLU A 183 27.72 28.76 -18.56
C GLU A 183 27.52 27.48 -19.38
N ALA A 184 28.42 27.19 -20.32
CA ALA A 184 28.40 25.93 -21.05
C ALA A 184 28.56 24.71 -20.12
N GLN A 185 29.46 24.76 -19.12
CA GLN A 185 29.58 23.69 -18.12
C GLN A 185 28.38 23.63 -17.16
N LEU A 186 27.85 24.75 -16.69
CA LEU A 186 26.65 24.80 -15.85
C LEU A 186 25.45 24.21 -16.59
N ASN A 187 25.20 24.63 -17.84
CA ASN A 187 24.10 24.08 -18.65
C ASN A 187 24.31 22.59 -18.93
N ASN A 188 25.51 22.16 -19.37
CA ASN A 188 25.83 20.75 -19.63
C ASN A 188 25.67 19.85 -18.38
N THR A 189 26.11 20.31 -17.21
CA THR A 189 25.92 19.59 -15.94
C THR A 189 24.46 19.63 -15.47
N THR A 190 23.75 20.74 -15.67
CA THR A 190 22.32 20.88 -15.36
C THR A 190 21.49 19.95 -16.21
N ASP A 191 21.64 19.96 -17.54
CA ASP A 191 20.88 19.15 -18.48
C ASP A 191 21.10 17.64 -18.24
N LYS A 192 22.32 17.25 -17.85
CA LYS A 192 22.61 15.88 -17.40
C LYS A 192 21.92 15.54 -16.09
N ALA A 193 21.99 16.41 -15.08
CA ALA A 193 21.37 16.18 -13.79
C ALA A 193 19.83 16.15 -13.88
N LEU A 194 19.23 17.12 -14.59
CA LEU A 194 17.80 17.17 -14.87
C LEU A 194 17.35 16.04 -15.81
N GLY A 195 18.16 15.62 -16.78
CA GLY A 195 17.84 14.47 -17.65
C GLY A 195 17.77 13.16 -16.86
N VAL A 196 18.79 12.87 -16.05
CA VAL A 196 18.80 11.72 -15.13
C VAL A 196 17.67 11.81 -14.11
N LEU A 197 17.43 12.99 -13.54
CA LEU A 197 16.36 13.18 -12.56
C LEU A 197 14.97 13.08 -13.19
N TYR A 198 14.76 13.55 -14.42
CA TYR A 198 13.50 13.39 -15.15
C TYR A 198 13.21 11.92 -15.44
N GLN A 199 14.23 11.15 -15.82
CA GLN A 199 14.12 9.69 -15.93
C GLN A 199 13.75 9.05 -14.58
N ILE A 200 14.39 9.44 -13.47
CA ILE A 200 14.09 8.91 -12.13
C ILE A 200 12.68 9.31 -11.66
N VAL A 201 12.23 10.55 -11.87
CA VAL A 201 10.88 11.02 -11.54
C VAL A 201 9.85 10.20 -12.33
N THR A 202 10.00 10.12 -13.65
CA THR A 202 9.06 9.39 -14.52
C THR A 202 9.02 7.88 -14.19
N ALA A 203 10.18 7.27 -13.94
CA ALA A 203 10.26 5.89 -13.49
C ALA A 203 9.65 5.69 -12.10
N THR A 204 9.81 6.65 -11.19
CA THR A 204 9.21 6.61 -9.85
C THR A 204 7.69 6.75 -9.91
N GLU A 205 7.15 7.64 -10.73
CA GLU A 205 5.70 7.81 -10.91
C GLU A 205 5.05 6.51 -11.41
N LEU A 206 5.66 5.88 -12.42
CA LEU A 206 5.25 4.57 -12.93
C LEU A 206 5.36 3.46 -11.87
N VAL A 207 6.49 3.37 -11.17
CA VAL A 207 6.74 2.34 -10.14
C VAL A 207 5.89 2.58 -8.88
N SER A 208 5.57 3.82 -8.55
CA SER A 208 4.67 4.20 -7.46
C SER A 208 3.24 3.79 -7.79
N SER A 209 2.69 4.25 -8.92
CA SER A 209 1.33 3.92 -9.35
C SER A 209 1.10 2.40 -9.49
N VAL A 210 1.99 1.71 -10.21
CA VAL A 210 1.91 0.24 -10.39
C VAL A 210 2.24 -0.50 -9.09
N GLY A 211 3.20 -0.02 -8.29
CA GLY A 211 3.61 -0.65 -7.03
C GLY A 211 2.55 -0.56 -5.94
N GLN A 212 1.88 0.58 -5.80
CA GLN A 212 0.73 0.77 -4.91
C GLN A 212 -0.42 -0.19 -5.31
N GLN A 213 -0.76 -0.25 -6.60
CA GLN A 213 -1.80 -1.15 -7.11
C GLN A 213 -1.44 -2.63 -6.89
N LEU A 214 -0.19 -3.02 -7.16
CA LEU A 214 0.30 -4.39 -6.97
C LEU A 214 0.32 -4.79 -5.49
N LEU A 215 0.74 -3.90 -4.58
CA LEU A 215 0.69 -4.14 -3.14
C LEU A 215 -0.74 -4.36 -2.64
N ALA A 216 -1.69 -3.52 -3.07
CA ALA A 216 -3.10 -3.66 -2.72
C ALA A 216 -3.67 -5.01 -3.21
N LEU A 217 -3.42 -5.36 -4.47
CA LEU A 217 -3.85 -6.63 -5.07
C LEU A 217 -3.20 -7.85 -4.38
N MET A 218 -1.91 -7.82 -4.08
CA MET A 218 -1.20 -8.90 -3.40
C MET A 218 -1.67 -9.05 -1.94
N GLY A 219 -1.91 -7.95 -1.23
CA GLY A 219 -2.49 -7.97 0.12
C GLY A 219 -3.88 -8.60 0.14
N LEU A 220 -4.76 -8.18 -0.78
CA LEU A 220 -6.09 -8.77 -0.96
C LEU A 220 -6.01 -10.27 -1.29
N LEU A 221 -5.16 -10.63 -2.26
CA LEU A 221 -4.99 -12.02 -2.71
C LEU A 221 -4.49 -12.92 -1.57
N MET A 222 -3.54 -12.46 -0.76
CA MET A 222 -3.06 -13.19 0.42
C MET A 222 -4.17 -13.44 1.45
N VAL A 223 -5.03 -12.45 1.73
CA VAL A 223 -6.16 -12.64 2.65
C VAL A 223 -7.25 -13.54 2.05
N LEU A 224 -7.57 -13.42 0.76
CA LEU A 224 -8.51 -14.30 0.06
C LEU A 224 -8.03 -15.75 0.03
N LEU A 225 -6.76 -15.99 -0.31
CA LEU A 225 -6.14 -17.32 -0.31
C LEU A 225 -6.06 -17.90 1.11
N GLY A 226 -5.67 -17.10 2.09
CA GLY A 226 -5.67 -17.50 3.51
C GLY A 226 -7.05 -17.93 3.99
N THR A 227 -8.09 -17.13 3.67
CA THR A 227 -9.50 -17.43 3.97
C THR A 227 -9.96 -18.71 3.26
N GLY A 228 -9.62 -18.88 1.98
CA GLY A 228 -9.99 -20.04 1.18
C GLY A 228 -9.31 -21.32 1.66
N LEU A 229 -8.03 -21.26 1.99
CA LEU A 229 -7.27 -22.38 2.58
C LEU A 229 -7.79 -22.73 3.98
N PHE A 230 -8.13 -21.73 4.80
CA PHE A 230 -8.76 -21.95 6.11
C PHE A 230 -10.11 -22.67 5.96
N MET A 231 -11.01 -22.16 5.11
CA MET A 231 -12.33 -22.75 4.89
C MET A 231 -12.23 -24.16 4.27
N LYS A 232 -11.32 -24.38 3.31
CA LYS A 232 -11.04 -25.70 2.72
C LYS A 232 -10.47 -26.68 3.75
N ARG A 233 -9.63 -26.22 4.69
CA ARG A 233 -9.06 -27.04 5.77
C ARG A 233 -10.08 -27.37 6.85
N PHE A 234 -11.01 -26.45 7.13
CA PHE A 234 -12.08 -26.63 8.10
C PHE A 234 -13.18 -27.58 7.58
N LEU A 235 -13.57 -27.45 6.30
CA LEU A 235 -14.59 -28.29 5.66
C LEU A 235 -14.04 -29.61 5.08
N GLY A 236 -12.73 -29.77 4.98
CA GLY A 236 -12.10 -30.98 4.45
C GLY A 236 -12.11 -32.17 5.44
N PRO A 237 -11.74 -33.38 5.02
CA PRO A 237 -11.76 -34.58 5.88
C PRO A 237 -10.95 -34.44 7.18
N CYS A 238 -9.84 -33.70 7.15
CA CYS A 238 -9.02 -33.42 8.34
C CYS A 238 -9.65 -32.38 9.31
N GLY A 239 -10.80 -31.80 8.95
CA GLY A 239 -11.54 -30.80 9.74
C GLY A 239 -12.03 -31.33 11.09
N TRP A 240 -12.23 -32.64 11.22
CA TRP A 240 -12.66 -33.32 12.46
C TRP A 240 -11.72 -33.01 13.66
N LYS A 241 -10.45 -32.65 13.38
CA LYS A 241 -9.46 -32.24 14.38
C LYS A 241 -9.77 -30.89 15.05
N PHE A 242 -10.62 -30.06 14.44
CA PHE A 242 -11.13 -28.81 15.03
C PHE A 242 -12.43 -29.01 15.81
N GLU A 243 -13.20 -30.07 15.52
CA GLU A 243 -14.47 -30.36 16.20
C GLU A 243 -14.26 -31.00 17.59
N ASN A 244 -13.08 -31.59 17.82
CA ASN A 244 -12.76 -32.39 19.00
C ASN A 244 -11.52 -31.90 19.78
N ILE A 245 -11.39 -30.58 19.95
CA ILE A 245 -10.30 -29.92 20.72
C ILE A 245 -10.21 -30.43 22.18
N TYR A 246 -11.33 -30.89 22.75
CA TYR A 246 -11.39 -31.46 24.10
C TYR A 246 -10.84 -32.90 24.23
N ILE A 247 -10.59 -33.59 23.10
CA ILE A 247 -9.91 -34.89 23.12
C ILE A 247 -8.41 -34.63 23.28
N THR A 248 -7.96 -34.55 24.53
CA THR A 248 -6.53 -34.46 24.84
C THR A 248 -5.84 -35.80 24.57
N LYS A 249 -4.52 -35.79 24.31
CA LYS A 249 -3.74 -37.05 24.19
C LYS A 249 -3.85 -37.93 25.44
N GLN A 250 -3.97 -37.32 26.62
CA GLN A 250 -4.18 -38.02 27.88
C GLN A 250 -5.54 -38.71 27.94
N PHE A 251 -6.60 -38.08 27.41
CA PHE A 251 -7.92 -38.69 27.32
C PHE A 251 -7.94 -39.87 26.32
N VAL A 252 -7.24 -39.75 25.18
CA VAL A 252 -7.04 -40.89 24.25
C VAL A 252 -6.31 -42.04 24.95
N GLN A 253 -5.20 -41.76 25.62
CA GLN A 253 -4.43 -42.75 26.38
C GLN A 253 -5.15 -43.29 27.62
N PHE A 254 -6.24 -42.66 28.06
CA PHE A 254 -7.11 -43.15 29.12
C PHE A 254 -8.17 -44.08 28.52
N ASP A 255 -8.88 -43.61 27.49
CA ASP A 255 -9.86 -44.40 26.73
C ASP A 255 -9.25 -45.68 26.15
N GLU A 256 -8.01 -45.64 25.65
CA GLU A 256 -7.26 -46.83 25.21
C GLU A 256 -6.92 -47.80 26.37
N ARG A 257 -6.65 -47.30 27.59
CA ARG A 257 -6.39 -48.18 28.75
C ARG A 257 -7.67 -48.81 29.29
N GLU A 258 -8.74 -48.04 29.42
CA GLU A 258 -10.08 -48.57 29.74
C GLU A 258 -10.50 -49.61 28.68
N ARG A 259 -10.17 -49.40 27.40
CA ARG A 259 -10.39 -50.37 26.30
C ARG A 259 -9.60 -51.66 26.47
N HIS A 260 -8.34 -51.58 26.90
CA HIS A 260 -7.52 -52.76 27.25
C HIS A 260 -8.06 -53.50 28.48
N GLU A 261 -8.67 -52.79 29.44
CA GLU A 261 -9.36 -53.37 30.61
C GLU A 261 -10.81 -53.81 30.34
N GLN A 262 -11.27 -53.79 29.07
CA GLN A 262 -12.64 -54.12 28.64
C GLN A 262 -13.76 -53.25 29.27
N ARG A 263 -13.42 -52.02 29.66
CA ARG A 263 -14.35 -51.04 30.26
C ARG A 263 -15.01 -50.14 29.20
N PRO A 264 -16.17 -49.51 29.50
CA PRO A 264 -16.91 -48.71 28.52
C PRO A 264 -16.12 -47.49 28.00
N CYS A 265 -15.86 -47.48 26.69
CA CYS A 265 -15.10 -46.43 26.01
C CYS A 265 -16.02 -45.37 25.37
N VAL A 266 -15.52 -44.14 25.27
CA VAL A 266 -16.26 -42.96 24.80
C VAL A 266 -15.83 -42.54 23.38
N LEU A 267 -14.65 -42.95 22.89
CA LEU A 267 -14.11 -42.42 21.63
C LEU A 267 -14.29 -43.31 20.38
N PRO A 268 -14.58 -42.73 19.19
CA PRO A 268 -14.69 -41.29 18.86
C PRO A 268 -16.14 -40.81 18.52
N LEU A 269 -16.54 -39.62 19.03
CA LEU A 269 -17.80 -38.85 18.79
C LEU A 269 -17.45 -37.34 18.83
N ASN A 270 -18.06 -36.30 18.23
CA ASN A 270 -19.24 -36.02 17.37
C ASN A 270 -20.67 -36.00 17.98
N LYS A 271 -21.68 -35.69 17.15
CA LYS A 271 -23.12 -35.50 17.45
C LYS A 271 -24.06 -36.50 16.76
N GLN A 272 -23.82 -36.90 15.51
CA GLN A 272 -24.50 -38.10 14.95
C GLN A 272 -24.13 -39.32 15.80
N GLU A 273 -22.83 -39.44 16.09
CA GLU A 273 -22.23 -40.51 16.88
C GLU A 273 -22.73 -40.51 18.34
N ARG A 274 -22.89 -39.33 18.98
CA ARG A 274 -23.43 -39.22 20.35
C ARG A 274 -24.92 -39.55 20.46
N LYS A 275 -25.73 -39.30 19.43
CA LYS A 275 -27.14 -39.77 19.41
C LYS A 275 -27.23 -41.29 19.37
N LYS A 276 -26.31 -41.99 18.67
CA LYS A 276 -26.20 -43.45 18.73
C LYS A 276 -25.75 -43.95 20.11
N PHE A 277 -24.72 -43.33 20.70
CA PHE A 277 -24.12 -43.80 21.94
C PHE A 277 -25.05 -43.68 23.17
N ILE A 278 -25.90 -42.65 23.26
CA ILE A 278 -26.74 -42.46 24.45
C ILE A 278 -28.05 -43.28 24.38
N SER A 279 -28.65 -43.49 23.20
CA SER A 279 -29.88 -44.29 23.09
C SER A 279 -29.68 -45.80 23.28
N GLY A 280 -28.44 -46.29 23.23
CA GLY A 280 -28.11 -47.71 23.45
C GLY A 280 -27.93 -48.10 24.92
N PHE A 281 -27.82 -47.14 25.83
CA PHE A 281 -27.67 -47.36 27.28
C PHE A 281 -29.00 -47.20 28.05
N GLN A 282 -30.14 -47.23 27.35
CA GLN A 282 -31.46 -47.32 27.97
C GLN A 282 -31.99 -48.76 27.87
N SER A 283 -31.66 -49.55 28.89
CA SER A 283 -32.23 -50.87 29.20
C SER A 283 -32.57 -50.94 30.67
#